data_AF-A0A512CGB1-F1
#
_entry.id   AF-A0A512CGB1-F1
#
_cell.length_a   1.000
_cell.length_b   1.000
_cell.length_c   1.000
_cell.angle_alpha   90.00
_cell.angle_beta   90.00
_cell.angle_gamma   90.00
#
_symmetry.space_group_name_H-M   'P 1'
#
loop_
_entity.id
_entity.type
_entity.pdbx_description
1 polymer ?
#
loop_
_entity_poly.entity_id
_entity_poly.type
_entity_poly.pdbx_seq_one_letter_code
_entity_poly.pdbx_strand_id
1 'polypeptide(L)'
;MEKKSSGFDEIEKMLQEVGSKIETLIQKGTKATGEASEEIEKKIKDLHLNKEKLEKEFKDKKSKFEDKYQNKSSSAKPFLDDSISHFKQGVKSLVHAINEMLK
;
A
#
# COMPACT_ATOMS: atom_id res chain seq x y z
N MET A 1 -16.68 -1.72 -23.13
CA MET A 1 -15.95 -2.72 -22.31
C MET A 1 -15.51 -2.02 -21.05
N GLU A 2 -16.31 -2.12 -20.00
CA GLU A 2 -15.94 -1.62 -18.68
C GLU A 2 -14.76 -2.47 -18.22
N LYS A 3 -13.54 -1.90 -18.23
CA LYS A 3 -12.39 -2.53 -17.60
C LYS A 3 -12.78 -2.73 -16.15
N LYS A 4 -13.18 -3.94 -15.75
CA LYS A 4 -13.31 -4.33 -14.35
C LYS A 4 -11.95 -4.03 -13.74
N SER A 5 -11.80 -2.88 -13.09
CA SER A 5 -10.60 -2.57 -12.32
C SER A 5 -10.49 -3.69 -11.32
N SER A 6 -9.48 -4.52 -11.47
CA SER A 6 -9.24 -5.62 -10.55
C SER A 6 -9.09 -5.01 -9.15
N GLY A 7 -9.48 -5.71 -8.08
CA GLY A 7 -9.17 -5.23 -6.72
C GLY A 7 -7.68 -4.89 -6.55
N PHE A 8 -6.83 -5.53 -7.36
CA PHE A 8 -5.41 -5.21 -7.48
C PHE A 8 -5.12 -3.82 -8.09
N ASP A 9 -5.85 -3.35 -9.10
CA ASP A 9 -5.66 -2.01 -9.69
C ASP A 9 -5.92 -0.91 -8.66
N GLU A 10 -6.96 -1.10 -7.83
CA GLU A 10 -7.29 -0.14 -6.79
C GLU A 10 -6.22 -0.10 -5.70
N ILE A 11 -5.74 -1.27 -5.28
CA ILE A 11 -4.62 -1.41 -4.36
C ILE A 11 -3.34 -0.76 -4.91
N GLU A 12 -3.04 -0.97 -6.19
CA GLU A 12 -1.87 -0.40 -6.86
C GLU A 12 -1.92 1.14 -6.81
N LYS A 13 -3.08 1.74 -7.12
CA LYS A 13 -3.29 3.18 -6.98
C LYS A 13 -3.09 3.66 -5.55
N MET A 14 -3.60 2.92 -4.56
CA MET A 14 -3.42 3.28 -3.15
C MET A 14 -1.95 3.22 -2.72
N LEU A 15 -1.18 2.22 -3.19
CA LEU A 15 0.26 2.12 -2.93
C LEU A 15 1.06 3.26 -3.59
N GLN A 16 0.68 3.66 -4.80
CA GLN A 16 1.24 4.84 -5.46
C GLN A 16 0.95 6.11 -4.67
N GLU A 17 -0.30 6.29 -4.22
CA GLU A 17 -0.69 7.42 -3.38
C GLU A 17 0.10 7.47 -2.07
N VAL A 18 0.27 6.31 -1.41
CA VAL A 18 1.14 6.18 -0.22
C VAL A 18 2.54 6.68 -0.53
N GLY A 19 3.14 6.26 -1.65
CA GLY A 19 4.46 6.71 -2.09
C GLY A 19 4.55 8.24 -2.23
N SER A 20 3.64 8.84 -3.00
CA SER A 20 3.63 10.29 -3.21
C SER A 20 3.42 11.08 -1.91
N LYS A 21 2.58 10.57 -0.99
CA LYS A 21 2.38 11.22 0.31
C LYS A 21 3.57 11.05 1.24
N ILE A 22 4.28 9.92 1.20
CA ILE A 22 5.54 9.73 1.92
C ILE A 22 6.59 10.73 1.42
N GLU A 23 6.73 10.94 0.11
CA GLU A 23 7.62 11.97 -0.44
C GLU A 23 7.25 13.37 0.07
N THR A 24 5.96 13.68 0.12
CA THR A 24 5.45 14.94 0.68
C THR A 24 5.83 15.09 2.16
N LEU A 25 5.69 14.02 2.94
CA LEU A 25 6.09 13.99 4.35
C LEU A 25 7.60 14.16 4.50
N ILE A 26 8.42 13.52 3.66
CA ILE A 26 9.88 13.70 3.66
C ILE A 26 10.20 15.17 3.47
N GLN A 27 9.65 15.82 2.45
CA GLN A 27 9.87 17.24 2.18
C GLN A 27 9.40 18.16 3.32
N LYS A 28 8.30 17.84 3.98
CA LYS A 28 7.81 18.58 5.16
C LYS A 28 8.71 18.36 6.37
N GLY A 29 9.14 17.12 6.61
CA GLY A 29 10.04 16.72 7.69
C GLY A 29 11.40 17.41 7.57
N THR A 30 11.97 17.51 6.36
CA THR A 30 13.24 18.24 6.15
C THR A 30 13.13 19.74 6.43
N LYS A 31 11.92 20.31 6.40
CA LYS A 31 11.67 21.72 6.75
C LYS A 31 11.44 21.93 8.24
N ALA A 32 11.11 20.88 8.99
CA ALA A 32 11.02 20.94 10.44
C ALA A 32 12.44 20.88 11.02
N THR A 33 12.80 21.80 11.90
CA THR A 33 14.13 21.82 12.54
C THR A 33 13.99 21.51 14.03
N GLY A 34 14.83 20.61 14.58
CA GLY A 34 14.88 20.27 16.01
C GLY A 34 14.44 18.82 16.32
N GLU A 35 14.23 18.49 17.59
CA GLU A 35 13.87 17.13 18.06
C GLU A 35 12.59 16.57 17.41
N ALA A 36 11.65 17.45 17.04
CA ALA A 36 10.46 17.06 16.28
C ALA A 36 10.80 16.49 14.89
N SER A 37 11.91 16.91 14.27
CA SER A 37 12.37 16.38 12.98
C SER A 37 12.76 14.91 13.07
N GLU A 38 13.52 14.53 14.11
CA GLU A 38 14.00 13.16 14.25
C GLU A 38 12.85 12.17 14.45
N GLU A 39 11.84 12.53 15.24
CA GLU A 39 10.66 11.68 15.41
C GLU A 39 9.83 11.58 14.12
N ILE A 40 9.67 12.69 13.38
CA ILE A 40 8.99 12.73 12.09
C ILE A 40 9.74 11.87 11.07
N GLU A 41 11.06 12.01 10.95
CA GLU A 41 11.91 11.23 10.05
C GLU A 41 11.84 9.73 10.36
N LYS A 42 11.83 9.36 11.65
CA LYS A 42 11.68 7.96 12.06
C LYS A 42 10.31 7.39 11.64
N LYS A 43 9.22 8.13 11.86
CA LYS A 43 7.87 7.72 11.41
C LYS A 43 7.79 7.63 9.89
N ILE A 44 8.40 8.55 9.16
CA ILE A 44 8.45 8.53 7.70
C ILE A 44 9.22 7.30 7.19
N LYS A 45 10.36 6.96 7.80
CA LYS A 45 11.10 5.74 7.47
C LYS A 45 10.27 4.49 7.74
N ASP A 46 9.53 4.44 8.84
CA ASP A 46 8.64 3.31 9.15
C ASP A 46 7.53 3.16 8.11
N LEU A 47 6.88 4.26 7.70
CA LEU A 47 5.90 4.26 6.62
C LEU A 47 6.49 3.78 5.29
N HIS A 48 7.72 4.19 4.98
CA HIS A 48 8.42 3.74 3.77
C HIS A 48 8.68 2.24 3.80
N LEU A 49 9.19 1.72 4.91
CA LEU A 49 9.41 0.28 5.08
C LEU A 49 8.12 -0.52 4.98
N ASN A 50 7.04 -0.02 5.60
CA ASN A 50 5.73 -0.66 5.52
C ASN A 50 5.16 -0.64 4.09
N LYS A 51 5.35 0.46 3.35
CA LYS A 51 5.00 0.53 1.92
C LYS A 51 5.77 -0.51 1.11
N GLU A 52 7.09 -0.58 1.24
CA GLU A 52 7.92 -1.54 0.49
C GLU A 52 7.53 -2.99 0.78
N LYS A 53 7.24 -3.29 2.05
CA LYS A 53 6.74 -4.61 2.46
C LYS A 53 5.41 -4.93 1.77
N LEU A 54 4.47 -4.00 1.78
CA LEU A 54 3.19 -4.17 1.10
C LEU A 54 3.35 -4.30 -0.41
N GLU A 55 4.18 -3.49 -1.07
CA GLU A 55 4.44 -3.63 -2.50
C GLU A 55 5.00 -5.01 -2.87
N LYS A 56 5.87 -5.56 -2.02
CA LYS A 56 6.40 -6.92 -2.19
C LYS A 56 5.31 -7.98 -2.04
N GLU A 57 4.49 -7.88 -1.00
CA GLU A 57 3.35 -8.77 -0.77
C GLU A 57 2.28 -8.66 -1.88
N PHE A 58 2.03 -7.45 -2.39
CA PHE A 58 1.14 -7.18 -3.50
C PHE A 58 1.63 -7.88 -4.76
N LYS A 59 2.91 -7.74 -5.10
CA LYS A 59 3.51 -8.36 -6.29
C LYS A 59 3.47 -9.89 -6.20
N ASP A 60 3.77 -10.46 -5.03
CA ASP A 60 3.68 -11.90 -4.79
C ASP A 60 2.22 -12.40 -4.92
N LYS A 61 1.26 -11.70 -4.31
CA LYS A 61 -0.17 -12.03 -4.42
C LYS A 61 -0.70 -11.89 -5.85
N LYS A 62 -0.31 -10.84 -6.57
CA LYS A 62 -0.70 -10.61 -7.97
C LYS A 62 -0.16 -11.72 -8.88
N SER A 63 1.11 -12.09 -8.71
CA SER A 63 1.71 -13.21 -9.45
C SER A 63 1.01 -14.54 -9.15
N LYS A 64 0.73 -14.84 -7.88
CA LYS A 64 -0.01 -16.05 -7.49
C LYS A 64 -1.44 -16.04 -8.02
N PHE A 65 -2.06 -14.87 -8.09
CA PHE A 65 -3.39 -14.70 -8.68
C PHE A 65 -3.35 -14.99 -10.17
N GLU A 66 -2.45 -14.37 -10.94
CA GLU A 66 -2.35 -14.59 -12.39
C GLU A 66 -2.08 -16.07 -12.72
N ASP A 67 -1.17 -16.71 -11.98
CA ASP A 67 -0.85 -18.13 -12.12
C ASP A 67 -2.05 -19.04 -11.81
N LYS A 68 -2.71 -18.84 -10.66
CA LYS A 68 -3.88 -19.65 -10.25
C LYS A 68 -5.15 -19.36 -11.05
N TYR A 69 -5.32 -18.14 -11.55
CA TYR A 69 -6.51 -17.76 -12.32
C TYR A 69 -6.42 -18.27 -13.76
N GLN A 70 -5.21 -18.34 -14.34
CA GLN A 70 -4.98 -19.04 -15.61
C GLN A 70 -5.11 -20.56 -15.46
N ASN A 71 -4.62 -21.15 -14.37
CA ASN A 71 -4.79 -22.57 -14.05
C ASN A 71 -6.16 -22.85 -13.39
N LYS A 72 -7.24 -22.79 -14.18
CA LYS A 72 -8.59 -23.36 -13.91
C LYS A 72 -8.79 -23.96 -12.50
N SER A 73 -9.12 -23.17 -11.48
CA SER A 73 -9.73 -23.73 -10.27
C SER A 73 -10.60 -22.73 -9.55
N SER A 74 -11.92 -22.91 -9.70
CA SER A 74 -12.97 -22.08 -9.11
C SER A 74 -12.99 -22.08 -7.57
N SER A 75 -12.21 -22.94 -6.93
CA SER A 75 -12.12 -23.11 -5.47
C SER A 75 -11.13 -22.16 -4.79
N ALA A 76 -10.19 -21.53 -5.52
CA ALA A 76 -9.22 -20.60 -4.95
C ALA A 76 -9.72 -19.14 -4.89
N LYS A 77 -10.79 -18.81 -5.62
CA LYS A 77 -11.37 -17.45 -5.68
C LYS A 77 -11.69 -16.83 -4.30
N PRO A 78 -12.44 -17.49 -3.40
CA PRO A 78 -12.83 -16.86 -2.13
C PRO A 78 -11.62 -16.48 -1.27
N PHE A 79 -10.63 -17.37 -1.16
CA PHE A 79 -9.39 -17.09 -0.42
C PHE A 79 -8.59 -15.91 -0.99
N LEU A 80 -8.65 -15.71 -2.31
CA LEU A 80 -7.97 -14.60 -2.99
C LEU A 80 -8.71 -13.28 -2.78
N ASP A 81 -10.04 -13.27 -2.87
CA ASP A 81 -10.87 -12.09 -2.59
C ASP A 81 -10.69 -11.61 -1.13
N ASP A 82 -10.71 -12.52 -0.16
CA ASP A 82 -10.43 -12.18 1.25
C ASP A 82 -9.00 -11.63 1.42
N SER A 83 -8.02 -12.25 0.77
CA SER A 83 -6.62 -11.80 0.83
C SER A 83 -6.41 -10.42 0.23
N ILE A 84 -7.16 -10.06 -0.82
CA ILE A 84 -7.17 -8.75 -1.47
C ILE A 84 -7.85 -7.73 -0.56
N SER A 85 -8.99 -8.09 0.04
CA SER A 85 -9.74 -7.23 0.96
C SER A 85 -8.90 -6.86 2.19
N HIS A 86 -8.27 -7.84 2.85
CA HIS A 86 -7.38 -7.59 3.97
C HIS A 86 -6.16 -6.75 3.58
N PHE A 87 -5.59 -7.01 2.41
CA PHE A 87 -4.47 -6.21 1.91
C PHE A 87 -4.89 -4.76 1.66
N LYS A 88 -6.03 -4.54 1.00
CA LYS A 88 -6.62 -3.22 0.79
C LYS A 88 -6.83 -2.49 2.11
N GLN A 89 -7.32 -3.16 3.16
CA GLN A 89 -7.43 -2.56 4.49
C GLN A 89 -6.07 -2.15 5.07
N GLY A 90 -5.04 -2.98 4.91
CA GLY A 90 -3.67 -2.64 5.32
C GLY A 90 -3.14 -1.38 4.63
N VAL A 91 -3.28 -1.29 3.31
CA VAL A 91 -2.89 -0.10 2.55
C VAL A 91 -3.72 1.12 2.98
N LYS A 92 -5.03 0.95 3.20
CA LYS A 92 -5.91 2.02 3.68
C LYS A 92 -5.48 2.56 5.04
N SER A 93 -5.06 1.68 5.95
CA SER A 93 -4.53 2.06 7.25
C SER A 93 -3.26 2.92 7.11
N LEU A 94 -2.37 2.55 6.20
CA LEU A 94 -1.17 3.33 5.86
C LEU A 94 -1.51 4.71 5.30
N VAL A 95 -2.44 4.79 4.35
CA VAL A 95 -2.93 6.07 3.82
C VAL A 95 -3.49 6.94 4.95
N HIS A 96 -4.24 6.34 5.88
CA HIS A 96 -4.79 7.06 7.01
C HIS A 96 -3.71 7.58 7.97
N ALA A 97 -2.73 6.73 8.34
CA ALA A 97 -1.60 7.12 9.17
C ALA A 97 -0.79 8.28 8.54
N ILE A 98 -0.58 8.23 7.23
CA ILE A 98 0.07 9.31 6.49
C ILE A 98 -0.76 10.58 6.50
N ASN A 99 -2.07 10.49 6.28
CA ASN A 99 -2.97 11.65 6.33
C ASN A 99 -3.00 12.31 7.70
N GLU A 100 -2.98 11.53 8.78
CA GLU A 100 -2.91 12.06 10.15
C GLU A 100 -1.58 12.78 10.41
N MET A 101 -0.47 12.37 9.78
CA MET A 101 0.79 13.12 9.84
C MET A 101 0.85 14.33 8.90
N LEU A 102 -0.02 14.41 7.89
CA LEU A 102 -0.10 15.54 6.96
C LEU A 102 -1.03 16.66 7.43
N LYS A 103 -1.94 16.35 8.35
CA LYS A 103 -2.89 17.25 9.01
C LYS A 103 -2.17 18.24 9.92
#